data_AF-A0A4P9ZH55-F1
#
_entry.id   AF-A0A4P9ZH55-F1
#
_cell.length_a   1.000
_cell.length_b   1.000
_cell.length_c   1.000
_cell.angle_alpha   90.00
_cell.angle_beta   90.00
_cell.angle_gamma   90.00
#
_symmetry.space_group_name_H-M   'P 1'
#
loop_
_entity.id
_entity.type
_entity.pdbx_description
1 polymer ?
#
loop_
_entity_poly.entity_id
_entity_poly.type
_entity_poly.pdbx_seq_one_letter_code
_entity_poly.pdbx_strand_id
1 'polypeptide(L)'
;MADVDKILQSLESELARDNEIDRILACHLGDYFAILQINPLQGLDELSLNLRRAYRRKSLLIHPDKTNNNRAPTAFALLKKAERVLSAETSVSDDSSPDSGLADAAEKTTLIEIYKQVHERLQLSVPLDFDHPDNVRIREDLRLYLVSHLQNQEIDKNYAQRQEQQKQEALKTMAKERELKRSWEKRWEQDRGDRVQLWRNFTSKVEKPKKKKKKKNLLA
;
A
#
# COMPACT_ATOMS: atom_id res chain seq x y z
N MET A 1 -32.95 -39.77 25.84
CA MET A 1 -31.83 -39.03 26.46
C MET A 1 -30.59 -39.13 25.58
N ALA A 2 -30.07 -40.33 25.27
CA ALA A 2 -28.89 -40.49 24.42
C ALA A 2 -28.94 -39.82 23.01
N ASP A 3 -30.11 -39.73 22.37
CA ASP A 3 -30.23 -39.03 21.07
C ASP A 3 -30.19 -37.50 21.21
N VAL A 4 -30.69 -36.97 22.34
CA VAL A 4 -30.63 -35.52 22.61
C VAL A 4 -29.18 -35.12 22.90
N ASP A 5 -28.45 -35.94 23.64
CA ASP A 5 -27.04 -35.71 23.95
C ASP A 5 -26.16 -35.72 22.68
N LYS A 6 -26.43 -36.64 21.74
CA LYS A 6 -25.73 -36.67 20.44
C LYS A 6 -26.00 -35.42 19.60
N ILE A 7 -27.25 -34.96 19.56
CA ILE A 7 -27.62 -33.74 18.82
C ILE A 7 -26.96 -32.51 19.46
N LEU A 8 -26.96 -32.42 20.79
CA LEU A 8 -26.26 -31.36 21.52
C LEU A 8 -24.76 -31.36 21.19
N GLN A 9 -24.12 -32.52 21.19
CA GLN A 9 -22.70 -32.64 20.90
C GLN A 9 -22.36 -32.28 19.44
N SER A 10 -23.22 -32.62 18.48
CA SER A 10 -23.01 -32.19 17.08
C SER A 10 -23.13 -30.68 16.95
N LEU A 11 -24.16 -30.07 17.55
CA LEU A 11 -24.38 -28.62 17.54
C LEU A 11 -23.24 -27.87 18.23
N GLU A 12 -22.75 -28.36 19.37
CA GLU A 12 -21.58 -27.80 20.05
C GLU A 12 -20.34 -27.82 19.14
N SER A 13 -20.14 -28.92 18.42
CA SER A 13 -19.01 -29.05 17.51
C SER A 13 -19.12 -28.14 16.28
N GLU A 14 -20.33 -27.88 15.77
CA GLU A 14 -20.59 -26.95 14.67
C GLU A 14 -20.36 -25.51 15.13
N LEU A 15 -20.91 -25.14 16.30
CA LEU A 15 -20.73 -23.84 16.92
C LEU A 15 -19.25 -23.56 17.19
N ALA A 16 -18.50 -24.54 17.68
CA ALA A 16 -17.05 -24.41 17.88
C ALA A 16 -16.28 -24.15 16.57
N ARG A 17 -16.70 -24.74 15.44
CA ARG A 17 -16.10 -24.48 14.13
C ARG A 17 -16.42 -23.07 13.64
N ASP A 18 -17.67 -22.65 13.76
CA ASP A 18 -18.12 -21.32 13.34
C ASP A 18 -17.44 -20.21 14.15
N ASN A 19 -17.35 -20.39 15.48
CA ASN A 19 -16.62 -19.47 16.36
C ASN A 19 -15.15 -19.33 15.95
N GLU A 20 -14.50 -20.43 15.58
CA GLU A 20 -13.10 -20.37 15.15
C GLU A 20 -12.94 -19.66 13.80
N ILE A 21 -13.88 -19.87 12.87
CA ILE A 21 -13.92 -19.15 11.59
C ILE A 21 -14.08 -17.64 11.83
N ASP A 22 -15.04 -17.25 12.66
CA ASP A 22 -15.29 -15.84 12.97
C ASP A 22 -14.12 -15.21 13.72
N ARG A 23 -13.46 -15.95 14.63
CA ARG A 23 -12.23 -15.51 15.29
C ARG A 23 -11.11 -15.23 14.28
N ILE A 24 -10.83 -16.18 13.38
CA ILE A 24 -9.78 -16.03 12.35
C ILE A 24 -10.05 -14.82 11.46
N LEU A 25 -11.32 -14.57 11.11
CA LEU A 25 -11.71 -13.44 10.28
C LEU A 25 -11.73 -12.10 11.05
N ALA A 26 -11.87 -12.14 12.37
CA ALA A 26 -11.74 -10.95 13.22
C ALA A 26 -10.27 -10.54 13.44
N CYS A 27 -9.32 -11.47 13.31
CA CYS A 27 -7.88 -11.18 13.35
C CYS A 27 -7.46 -10.23 12.22
N HIS A 28 -6.41 -9.44 12.46
CA HIS A 28 -5.87 -8.56 11.43
C HIS A 28 -5.18 -9.38 10.34
N LEU A 29 -5.34 -8.99 9.07
CA LEU A 29 -4.83 -9.74 7.91
C LEU A 29 -3.29 -9.92 7.91
N GLY A 30 -2.57 -8.96 8.52
CA GLY A 30 -1.12 -9.01 8.69
C GLY A 30 -0.63 -9.67 9.98
N ASP A 31 -1.53 -10.13 10.86
CA ASP A 31 -1.15 -10.77 12.12
C ASP A 31 -1.27 -12.30 12.02
N TYR A 32 -0.24 -12.91 11.45
CA TYR A 32 -0.18 -14.37 11.23
C TYR A 32 -0.06 -15.18 12.53
N PHE A 33 0.56 -14.60 13.56
CA PHE A 33 0.73 -15.24 14.87
C PHE A 33 -0.60 -15.34 15.63
N ALA A 34 -1.42 -14.29 15.62
CA ALA A 34 -2.75 -14.33 16.23
C ALA A 34 -3.72 -15.29 15.51
N ILE A 35 -3.62 -15.39 14.17
CA ILE A 35 -4.43 -16.34 13.40
C ILE A 35 -4.16 -17.78 13.87
N LEU A 36 -2.89 -18.16 14.05
CA LEU A 36 -2.48 -19.50 14.45
C LEU A 36 -2.44 -19.72 15.97
N GLN A 37 -2.73 -18.68 16.76
CA GLN A 37 -2.65 -18.68 18.23
C GLN A 37 -1.28 -19.11 18.76
N ILE A 38 -0.23 -18.49 18.21
CA ILE A 38 1.16 -18.75 18.61
C ILE A 38 1.74 -17.44 19.11
N ASN A 39 2.47 -17.50 20.22
CA ASN A 39 3.18 -16.34 20.75
C ASN A 39 4.62 -16.32 20.22
N PRO A 40 5.03 -15.32 19.40
CA PRO A 40 6.39 -15.25 18.87
C PRO A 40 7.45 -14.93 19.94
N LEU A 41 7.03 -14.43 21.10
CA LEU A 41 7.93 -14.09 22.21
C LEU A 41 8.34 -15.34 23.02
N GLN A 42 7.68 -16.48 22.77
CA GLN A 42 7.98 -17.74 23.41
C GLN A 42 8.95 -18.55 22.53
N GLY A 43 10.16 -18.81 23.05
CA GLY A 43 11.20 -19.73 22.52
C GLY A 43 11.17 -20.02 21.01
N LEU A 44 12.00 -19.32 20.23
CA LEU A 44 12.10 -19.44 18.77
C LEU A 44 12.30 -20.89 18.26
N ASP A 45 13.02 -21.74 19.00
CA ASP A 45 13.30 -23.12 18.60
C ASP A 45 12.06 -24.02 18.59
N GLU A 46 11.07 -23.75 19.45
CA GLU A 46 9.81 -24.51 19.49
C GLU A 46 8.76 -23.96 18.50
N LEU A 47 9.02 -22.78 17.93
CA LEU A 47 8.05 -22.06 17.11
C LEU A 47 7.66 -22.85 15.86
N SER A 48 8.64 -23.47 15.18
CA SER A 48 8.41 -24.25 13.95
C SER A 48 7.57 -25.52 14.19
N LEU A 49 7.80 -26.20 15.32
CA LEU A 49 7.04 -27.38 15.71
C LEU A 49 5.62 -27.01 16.14
N ASN A 50 5.48 -25.95 16.93
CA ASN A 50 4.20 -25.43 17.37
C ASN A 50 3.38 -24.91 16.19
N LEU A 51 4.02 -24.29 15.19
CA LEU A 51 3.42 -23.87 13.93
C LEU A 51 2.74 -25.02 13.20
N ARG A 52 3.48 -26.10 12.91
CA ARG A 52 2.96 -27.26 12.19
C ARG A 52 1.82 -27.94 12.96
N ARG A 53 1.93 -28.04 14.28
CA ARG A 53 0.89 -28.62 15.15
C ARG A 53 -0.37 -27.76 15.16
N ALA A 54 -0.24 -26.45 15.34
CA ALA A 54 -1.35 -25.51 15.37
C ALA A 54 -2.07 -25.48 14.02
N TYR A 55 -1.33 -25.39 12.91
CA TYR A 55 -1.89 -25.40 11.56
C TYR A 55 -2.66 -26.69 11.29
N ARG A 56 -2.08 -27.87 11.56
CA ARG A 56 -2.76 -29.15 11.35
C ARG A 56 -4.06 -29.24 12.16
N ARG A 57 -4.05 -28.79 13.42
CA ARG A 57 -5.23 -28.81 14.28
C ARG A 57 -6.34 -27.89 13.76
N LYS A 58 -5.99 -26.64 13.41
CA LYS A 58 -6.94 -25.62 12.96
C LYS A 58 -7.48 -25.89 11.56
N SER A 59 -6.62 -26.29 10.62
CA SER A 59 -7.03 -26.64 9.26
C SER A 59 -8.04 -27.80 9.22
N LEU A 60 -7.87 -28.80 10.09
CA LEU A 60 -8.84 -29.91 10.21
C LEU A 60 -10.16 -29.51 10.86
N LEU A 61 -10.15 -28.49 11.72
CA LEU A 61 -11.33 -27.97 12.41
C LEU A 61 -12.18 -27.12 11.47
N ILE A 62 -11.55 -26.18 10.73
CA ILE A 62 -12.25 -25.22 9.86
C ILE A 62 -12.22 -25.60 8.37
N HIS A 63 -12.02 -26.88 8.05
CA HIS A 63 -11.99 -27.32 6.66
C HIS A 63 -13.35 -27.06 5.99
N PRO A 64 -13.38 -26.50 4.76
CA PRO A 64 -14.63 -26.14 4.09
C PRO A 64 -15.55 -27.33 3.83
N ASP A 65 -15.00 -28.55 3.69
CA ASP A 65 -15.80 -29.79 3.55
C ASP A 65 -16.54 -30.21 4.84
N LYS A 66 -16.07 -29.75 6.00
CA LYS A 66 -16.63 -30.12 7.31
C LYS A 66 -17.56 -29.04 7.89
N THR A 67 -17.76 -27.94 7.19
CA THR A 67 -18.52 -26.80 7.70
C THR A 67 -19.48 -26.31 6.63
N ASN A 68 -20.71 -25.97 7.01
CA ASN A 68 -21.71 -25.42 6.10
C ASN A 68 -21.60 -23.90 5.97
N ASN A 69 -20.56 -23.30 6.57
CA ASN A 69 -20.37 -21.86 6.64
C ASN A 69 -19.69 -21.34 5.38
N ASN A 70 -20.33 -20.40 4.69
CA ASN A 70 -19.82 -19.78 3.46
C ASN A 70 -18.48 -19.06 3.65
N ARG A 71 -18.12 -18.68 4.88
CA ARG A 71 -16.87 -17.98 5.20
C ARG A 71 -15.71 -18.94 5.45
N ALA A 72 -15.94 -20.24 5.61
CA ALA A 72 -14.90 -21.23 5.88
C ALA A 72 -13.75 -21.25 4.84
N PRO A 73 -14.01 -21.17 3.52
CA PRO A 73 -12.94 -21.14 2.52
C PRO A 73 -12.00 -19.92 2.70
N THR A 74 -12.56 -18.78 3.09
CA THR A 74 -11.79 -17.54 3.29
C THR A 74 -10.89 -17.64 4.53
N ALA A 75 -11.42 -18.15 5.64
CA ALA A 75 -10.64 -18.40 6.85
C ALA A 75 -9.55 -19.46 6.64
N PHE A 76 -9.84 -20.52 5.88
CA PHE A 76 -8.87 -21.55 5.53
C PHE A 76 -7.73 -21.00 4.67
N ALA A 77 -8.03 -20.14 3.70
CA ALA A 77 -7.03 -19.47 2.88
C ALA A 77 -6.09 -18.59 3.73
N LEU A 78 -6.63 -17.89 4.73
CA LEU A 78 -5.82 -17.11 5.69
C LEU A 78 -4.92 -17.99 6.55
N LEU A 79 -5.41 -19.13 7.05
CA LEU A 79 -4.57 -20.09 7.79
C LEU A 79 -3.41 -20.60 6.94
N LYS A 80 -3.68 -20.95 5.68
CA LYS A 80 -2.66 -21.43 4.74
C LYS A 80 -1.62 -20.35 4.44
N LYS A 81 -2.06 -19.09 4.27
CA LYS A 81 -1.14 -17.96 4.10
C LYS A 81 -0.28 -17.76 5.35
N ALA A 82 -0.88 -17.81 6.53
CA ALA A 82 -0.17 -17.65 7.80
C ALA A 82 0.88 -18.75 8.00
N GLU A 83 0.55 -20.01 7.70
CA GLU A 83 1.54 -21.11 7.73
C GLU A 83 2.68 -20.84 6.75
N ARG A 84 2.38 -20.50 5.50
CA ARG A 84 3.39 -20.22 4.47
C ARG A 84 4.37 -19.14 4.92
N VAL A 85 3.85 -17.99 5.37
CA VAL A 85 4.67 -16.85 5.83
C VAL A 85 5.50 -17.22 7.05
N LEU A 86 4.92 -17.88 8.05
CA LEU A 86 5.65 -18.25 9.27
C LEU A 86 6.65 -19.39 9.06
N SER A 87 6.41 -20.27 8.09
CA SER A 87 7.31 -21.35 7.69
C SER A 87 8.44 -20.89 6.76
N ALA A 88 8.31 -19.70 6.16
CA ALA A 88 9.37 -19.14 5.35
C ALA A 88 10.61 -18.93 6.22
N GLU A 89 11.70 -19.54 5.77
CA GLU A 89 13.04 -19.31 6.27
C GLU A 89 13.77 -18.48 5.22
N THR A 90 14.68 -17.61 5.67
CA THR A 90 15.53 -16.78 4.80
C THR A 90 16.56 -17.62 4.02
N SER A 91 16.29 -18.90 3.78
CA SER A 91 17.16 -19.75 2.99
C SER A 91 17.16 -19.24 1.55
N VAL A 92 18.29 -18.61 1.21
CA VAL A 92 18.74 -18.31 -0.15
C VAL A 92 18.80 -19.64 -0.91
N SER A 93 17.66 -20.09 -1.41
CA SER A 93 17.54 -21.32 -2.18
C SER A 93 17.40 -20.93 -3.64
N ASP A 94 18.43 -21.27 -4.39
CA ASP A 94 18.81 -20.77 -5.72
C ASP A 94 17.84 -21.10 -6.88
N ASP A 95 16.63 -21.63 -6.64
CA ASP A 95 15.88 -22.28 -7.74
C ASP A 95 14.33 -22.21 -7.66
N SER A 96 13.76 -21.23 -6.96
CA SER A 96 12.32 -20.96 -7.08
C SER A 96 12.05 -19.46 -7.00
N SER A 97 11.10 -18.99 -7.82
CA SER A 97 10.75 -17.56 -8.03
C SER A 97 11.18 -16.64 -6.87
N PRO A 98 12.27 -15.86 -7.05
CA PRO A 98 13.02 -15.27 -5.93
C PRO A 98 12.26 -14.18 -5.16
N ASP A 99 11.11 -13.74 -5.65
CA ASP A 99 10.41 -12.58 -5.08
C ASP A 99 9.43 -12.98 -3.96
N SER A 100 8.70 -14.09 -4.10
CA SER A 100 7.61 -14.41 -3.15
C SER A 100 8.10 -14.97 -1.82
N GLY A 101 9.16 -15.79 -1.83
CA GLY A 101 9.70 -16.39 -0.61
C GLY A 101 10.45 -15.39 0.26
N LEU A 102 11.17 -14.45 -0.39
CA LEU A 102 11.87 -13.37 0.30
C LEU A 102 10.90 -12.37 0.91
N ALA A 103 9.82 -12.02 0.20
CA ALA A 103 8.77 -11.16 0.74
C ALA A 103 8.10 -11.79 1.96
N ASP A 104 7.71 -13.07 1.87
CA ASP A 104 7.10 -13.80 3.00
C ASP A 104 8.07 -13.88 4.21
N ALA A 105 9.36 -14.16 3.98
CA ALA A 105 10.36 -14.17 5.06
C ALA A 105 10.53 -12.78 5.71
N ALA A 106 10.54 -11.71 4.91
CA ALA A 106 10.62 -10.33 5.40
C ALA A 106 9.35 -9.94 6.19
N GLU A 107 8.16 -10.37 5.75
CA GLU A 107 6.91 -10.17 6.51
C GLU A 107 6.99 -10.84 7.89
N LYS A 108 7.53 -12.07 7.96
CA LYS A 108 7.74 -12.76 9.24
C LYS A 108 8.72 -12.03 10.15
N THR A 109 9.88 -11.60 9.65
CA THR A 109 10.89 -10.92 10.47
C THR A 109 10.38 -9.58 10.97
N THR A 110 9.76 -8.78 10.11
CA THR A 110 9.15 -7.50 10.49
C THR A 110 8.06 -7.69 11.55
N LEU A 111 7.19 -8.70 11.41
CA LEU A 111 6.18 -8.99 12.40
C LEU A 111 6.79 -9.34 13.77
N ILE A 112 7.82 -10.20 13.81
CA ILE A 112 8.52 -10.55 15.06
C ILE A 112 9.16 -9.31 15.71
N GLU A 113 9.78 -8.43 14.91
CA GLU A 113 10.36 -7.18 15.40
C GLU A 113 9.31 -6.26 16.01
N ILE A 114 8.14 -6.12 15.37
CA ILE A 114 7.03 -5.33 15.91
C ILE A 114 6.55 -5.92 17.23
N TYR A 115 6.40 -7.25 17.32
CA TYR A 115 6.05 -7.91 18.59
C TYR A 115 7.06 -7.60 19.71
N LYS A 116 8.36 -7.60 19.40
CA LYS A 116 9.42 -7.24 20.36
C LYS A 116 9.32 -5.76 20.76
N GLN A 117 9.13 -4.84 19.82
CA GLN A 117 8.98 -3.41 20.12
C GLN A 117 7.75 -3.12 21.00
N VAL A 118 6.61 -3.75 20.70
CA VAL A 118 5.40 -3.63 21.52
C VAL A 118 5.62 -4.20 22.91
N HIS A 119 6.27 -5.36 23.00
CA HIS A 119 6.61 -5.98 24.29
C HIS A 119 7.58 -5.11 25.11
N GLU A 120 8.64 -4.57 24.52
CA GLU A 120 9.60 -3.67 25.17
C GLU A 120 8.93 -2.37 25.66
N ARG A 121 7.96 -1.85 24.91
CA ARG A 121 7.19 -0.66 25.29
C ARG A 121 6.24 -0.93 26.45
N LEU A 122 5.56 -2.08 26.45
CA LEU A 122 4.57 -2.44 27.46
C LEU A 122 5.20 -3.04 28.73
N GLN A 123 6.37 -3.67 28.62
CA GLN A 123 7.08 -4.36 29.70
C GLN A 123 6.20 -5.34 30.50
N LEU A 124 5.21 -5.94 29.82
CA LEU A 124 4.30 -6.90 30.42
C LEU A 124 4.92 -8.29 30.50
N SER A 125 4.39 -9.13 31.37
CA SER A 125 4.78 -10.54 31.40
C SER A 125 4.34 -11.24 30.11
N VAL A 126 5.01 -12.34 29.74
CA VAL A 126 4.61 -13.20 28.61
C VAL A 126 4.27 -14.59 29.13
N PRO A 127 3.05 -14.81 29.67
CA PRO A 127 2.64 -16.12 30.15
C PRO A 127 2.47 -17.11 29.01
N LEU A 128 2.56 -18.40 29.34
CA LEU A 128 2.37 -19.51 28.39
C LEU A 128 0.95 -19.54 27.80
N ASP A 129 -0.04 -19.11 28.59
CA ASP A 129 -1.42 -19.09 28.16
C ASP A 129 -1.65 -17.97 27.14
N PHE A 130 -2.08 -18.37 25.94
CA PHE A 130 -2.35 -17.43 24.85
C PHE A 130 -3.45 -16.43 25.21
N ASP A 131 -4.44 -16.83 26.01
CA ASP A 131 -5.58 -15.99 26.37
C ASP A 131 -5.37 -15.20 27.66
N HIS A 132 -4.15 -15.21 28.21
CA HIS A 132 -3.80 -14.39 29.37
C HIS A 132 -4.02 -12.89 29.09
N PRO A 133 -4.54 -12.09 30.05
CA PRO A 133 -4.83 -10.66 29.86
C PRO A 133 -3.63 -9.84 29.33
N ASP A 134 -2.42 -10.15 29.77
CA ASP A 134 -1.20 -9.49 29.27
C ASP A 134 -0.93 -9.77 27.79
N ASN A 135 -1.07 -11.03 27.36
CA ASN A 135 -0.91 -11.42 25.96
C ASN A 135 -2.04 -10.80 25.09
N VAL A 136 -3.25 -10.69 25.64
CA VAL A 136 -4.36 -9.99 24.99
C VAL A 136 -4.03 -8.51 24.77
N ARG A 137 -3.50 -7.82 25.79
CA ARG A 137 -3.07 -6.42 25.69
C ARG A 137 -1.97 -6.22 24.65
N ILE A 138 -0.97 -7.08 24.64
CA ILE A 138 0.11 -7.05 23.63
C ILE A 138 -0.48 -7.16 22.21
N ARG A 139 -1.42 -8.07 21.99
CA ARG A 139 -2.08 -8.24 20.67
C ARG A 139 -2.97 -7.06 20.28
N GLU A 140 -3.70 -6.47 21.22
CA GLU A 140 -4.53 -5.30 20.96
C GLU A 140 -3.68 -4.10 20.51
N ASP A 141 -2.58 -3.88 21.20
CA ASP A 141 -1.64 -2.81 20.90
C ASP A 141 -0.89 -3.04 19.58
N LEU A 142 -0.50 -4.30 19.31
CA LEU A 142 0.02 -4.72 18.02
C LEU A 142 -0.99 -4.47 16.89
N ARG A 143 -2.26 -4.81 17.10
CA ARG A 143 -3.31 -4.56 16.10
C ARG A 143 -3.41 -3.07 15.78
N LEU A 144 -3.36 -2.21 16.78
CA LEU A 144 -3.35 -0.76 16.58
C LEU A 144 -2.11 -0.30 15.81
N TYR A 145 -0.94 -0.85 16.14
CA TYR A 145 0.30 -0.58 15.43
C TYR A 145 0.23 -0.98 13.96
N LEU A 146 -0.23 -2.21 13.65
CA LEU A 146 -0.34 -2.70 12.28
C LEU A 146 -1.32 -1.87 11.44
N VAL A 147 -2.45 -1.48 12.02
CA VAL A 147 -3.41 -0.57 11.35
C VAL A 147 -2.78 0.79 11.07
N SER A 148 -2.11 1.38 12.06
CA SER A 148 -1.42 2.67 11.91
C SER A 148 -0.29 2.59 10.87
N HIS A 149 0.49 1.52 10.88
CA HIS A 149 1.55 1.29 9.93
C HIS A 149 1.04 1.21 8.48
N LEU A 150 -0.06 0.47 8.23
CA LEU A 150 -0.68 0.42 6.90
C LEU A 150 -1.21 1.79 6.45
N GLN A 151 -1.79 2.56 7.36
CA GLN A 151 -2.25 3.93 7.06
C GLN A 151 -1.09 4.85 6.70
N ASN A 152 0.01 4.79 7.45
CA ASN A 152 1.20 5.60 7.18
C ASN A 152 1.83 5.23 5.84
N GLN A 153 1.95 3.93 5.53
CA GLN A 153 2.44 3.48 4.22
C GLN A 153 1.58 4.01 3.06
N GLU A 154 0.26 4.04 3.23
CA GLU A 154 -0.65 4.57 2.22
C GLU A 154 -0.49 6.08 2.05
N ILE A 155 -0.32 6.82 3.14
CA ILE A 155 -0.03 8.26 3.11
C ILE A 155 1.30 8.52 2.37
N ASP A 156 2.34 7.76 2.68
CA ASP A 156 3.65 7.90 2.05
C ASP A 156 3.63 7.59 0.55
N LYS A 157 2.91 6.54 0.15
CA LYS A 157 2.69 6.21 -1.28
C LYS A 157 1.97 7.33 -2.01
N ASN A 158 0.88 7.84 -1.44
CA ASN A 158 0.12 8.95 -2.03
C ASN A 158 0.97 10.23 -2.12
N TYR A 159 1.77 10.51 -1.09
CA TYR A 159 2.70 11.63 -1.10
C TYR A 159 3.76 11.50 -2.20
N ALA A 160 4.40 10.32 -2.31
CA ALA A 160 5.39 10.04 -3.35
C ALA A 160 4.79 10.14 -4.76
N GLN A 161 3.58 9.61 -4.96
CA GLN A 161 2.87 9.71 -6.24
C GLN A 161 2.56 11.16 -6.59
N ARG A 162 2.13 11.97 -5.61
CA ARG A 162 1.87 13.39 -5.82
C ARG A 162 3.13 14.16 -6.18
N GLN A 163 4.24 13.87 -5.51
CA GLN A 163 5.55 14.46 -5.82
C GLN A 163 6.00 14.11 -7.24
N GLU A 164 5.81 12.86 -7.66
CA GLU A 164 6.14 12.41 -9.01
C GLU A 164 5.26 13.08 -10.06
N GLN A 165 3.95 13.20 -9.81
CA GLN A 165 3.03 13.94 -10.70
C GLN A 165 3.44 15.41 -10.84
N GLN A 166 3.79 16.09 -9.75
CA GLN A 166 4.27 17.47 -9.78
C GLN A 166 5.55 17.61 -10.60
N LYS A 167 6.51 16.67 -10.45
CA LYS A 167 7.73 16.65 -11.28
C LYS A 167 7.42 16.47 -12.76
N GLN A 168 6.53 15.53 -13.09
CA GLN A 168 6.14 15.29 -14.49
C GLN A 168 5.40 16.48 -15.09
N GLU A 169 4.54 17.15 -14.34
CA GLU A 169 3.87 18.37 -14.77
C GLU A 169 4.87 19.50 -15.00
N ALA A 170 5.83 19.71 -14.07
CA ALA A 170 6.88 20.70 -14.22
C ALA A 170 7.77 20.43 -15.46
N LEU A 171 8.09 19.17 -15.74
CA LEU A 171 8.83 18.80 -16.95
C LEU A 171 8.01 19.08 -18.22
N LYS A 172 6.70 18.79 -18.21
CA LYS A 172 5.79 19.08 -19.33
C LYS A 172 5.63 20.58 -19.57
N THR A 173 5.48 21.39 -18.52
CA THR A 173 5.37 22.85 -18.65
C THR A 173 6.67 23.45 -19.20
N MET A 174 7.82 23.03 -18.69
CA MET A 174 9.13 23.45 -19.19
C MET A 174 9.34 23.05 -20.67
N ALA A 175 8.88 21.86 -21.08
CA ALA A 175 8.94 21.43 -22.47
C ALA A 175 8.04 22.30 -23.38
N LYS A 176 6.81 22.59 -22.95
CA LYS A 176 5.87 23.49 -23.66
C LYS A 176 6.41 24.90 -23.78
N GLU A 177 7.01 25.45 -22.72
CA GLU A 177 7.60 26.78 -22.75
C GLU A 177 8.77 26.85 -23.74
N ARG A 178 9.64 25.83 -23.75
CA ARG A 178 10.73 25.71 -24.73
C ARG A 178 10.22 25.58 -26.16
N GLU A 179 9.12 24.87 -26.39
CA GLU A 179 8.49 24.76 -27.70
C GLU A 179 7.87 26.08 -28.13
N LEU A 180 7.13 26.74 -27.24
CA LEU A 180 6.52 28.04 -27.49
C LEU A 180 7.59 29.08 -27.83
N LYS A 181 8.69 29.14 -27.05
CA LYS A 181 9.82 30.03 -27.32
C LYS A 181 10.46 29.76 -28.69
N ARG A 182 10.71 28.50 -29.03
CA ARG A 182 11.21 28.12 -30.37
C ARG A 182 10.25 28.51 -31.49
N SER A 183 8.95 28.36 -31.28
CA SER A 183 7.94 28.76 -32.28
C SER A 183 7.85 30.29 -32.45
N TRP A 184 7.99 31.04 -31.35
CA TRP A 184 8.05 32.50 -31.35
C TRP A 184 9.30 33.02 -32.05
N GLU A 185 10.47 32.45 -31.77
CA GLU A 185 11.73 32.79 -32.44
C GLU A 185 11.64 32.52 -33.95
N LYS A 186 11.06 31.38 -34.36
CA LYS A 186 10.81 31.07 -35.78
C LYS A 186 9.90 32.10 -36.44
N ARG A 187 8.77 32.45 -35.82
CA ARG A 187 7.84 33.48 -36.35
C ARG A 187 8.51 34.84 -36.40
N TRP A 188 9.27 35.21 -35.37
CA TRP A 188 10.03 36.44 -35.35
C TRP A 188 11.01 36.51 -36.51
N GLU A 189 11.76 35.45 -36.82
CA GLU A 189 12.68 35.45 -37.95
C GLU A 189 11.94 35.48 -39.31
N GLN A 190 10.80 34.80 -39.43
CA GLN A 190 9.97 34.86 -40.64
C GLN A 190 9.47 36.28 -40.92
N ASP A 191 8.90 36.94 -39.92
CA ASP A 191 8.36 38.31 -40.02
C ASP A 191 9.47 39.38 -40.07
N ARG A 192 10.75 38.99 -40.01
CA ARG A 192 11.89 39.93 -40.00
C ARG A 192 11.91 40.81 -41.24
N GLY A 193 11.68 40.22 -42.42
CA GLY A 193 11.64 40.94 -43.69
C GLY A 193 10.58 42.05 -43.67
N ASP A 194 9.37 41.70 -43.27
CA ASP A 194 8.23 42.62 -43.19
C ASP A 194 8.46 43.72 -42.15
N ARG A 195 9.00 43.39 -40.98
CA ARG A 195 9.35 44.40 -39.96
C ARG A 195 10.41 45.37 -40.45
N VAL A 196 11.45 44.89 -41.13
CA VAL A 196 12.51 45.75 -41.72
C VAL A 196 11.92 46.65 -42.81
N GLN A 197 11.02 46.13 -43.65
CA GLN A 197 10.32 46.94 -44.65
C GLN A 197 9.42 48.01 -44.00
N LEU A 198 8.63 47.66 -42.99
CA LEU A 198 7.80 48.61 -42.23
C LEU A 198 8.66 49.71 -41.59
N TRP A 199 9.81 49.36 -41.02
CA TRP A 199 10.72 50.33 -40.40
C TRP A 199 11.33 51.29 -41.44
N ARG A 200 11.81 50.77 -42.59
CA ARG A 200 12.28 51.60 -43.72
C ARG A 200 11.20 52.56 -44.24
N ASN A 201 9.95 52.10 -44.28
CA ASN A 201 8.81 52.91 -44.71
C ASN A 201 8.41 53.97 -43.68
N PHE A 202 8.66 53.72 -42.39
CA PHE A 202 8.42 54.69 -41.31
C PHE A 202 9.49 55.78 -41.29
N THR A 203 10.78 55.43 -41.33
CA THR A 203 11.89 56.41 -41.36
C THR A 203 11.79 57.32 -42.59
N SER A 204 11.54 56.76 -43.77
CA SER A 204 11.31 57.55 -44.99
C SER A 204 10.06 58.45 -44.96
N LYS A 205 9.07 58.15 -44.11
CA LYS A 205 7.90 59.02 -43.85
C LYS A 205 8.22 60.15 -42.86
N VAL A 206 9.09 59.92 -41.88
CA VAL A 206 9.52 60.94 -40.91
C VAL A 206 10.46 61.96 -41.56
N GLU A 207 11.29 61.55 -42.52
CA GLU A 207 12.18 62.45 -43.28
C GLU A 207 11.43 63.37 -44.28
N LYS A 208 10.15 63.11 -44.58
CA LYS A 208 9.35 63.98 -45.44
C LYS A 208 8.37 64.82 -44.60
N PRO A 209 8.66 66.10 -44.28
CA PRO A 209 7.68 66.95 -43.63
C PRO A 209 6.45 67.11 -44.54
N LYS A 210 5.25 66.82 -44.01
CA LYS A 210 3.98 67.02 -44.75
C LYS A 210 3.86 68.49 -45.16
N LYS A 211 4.17 68.80 -46.43
CA LYS A 211 3.83 70.10 -47.03
C LYS A 211 2.30 70.24 -47.04
N LYS A 212 1.74 71.05 -46.13
CA LYS A 212 0.34 71.50 -46.19
C LYS A 212 0.10 72.14 -47.57
N LYS A 213 -0.78 71.55 -48.39
CA LYS A 213 -1.20 72.16 -49.67
C LYS A 213 -1.94 73.48 -49.37
N LYS A 214 -1.35 74.62 -49.74
CA LYS A 214 -2.06 75.91 -49.76
C LYS A 214 -3.17 75.84 -50.81
N LYS A 215 -4.42 76.11 -50.40
CA LYS A 215 -5.55 76.35 -51.31
C LYS A 215 -5.23 77.60 -52.14
N LYS A 216 -5.29 77.50 -53.47
CA LYS A 216 -5.22 78.67 -54.36
C LYS A 216 -6.62 79.29 -54.39
N ASN A 217 -6.75 80.53 -53.91
CA ASN A 217 -7.92 81.36 -54.20
C ASN A 217 -7.75 81.92 -55.61
N LEU A 218 -8.77 81.70 -56.45
CA LEU A 218 -8.96 82.32 -57.76
C LEU A 218 -9.37 83.78 -57.56
N LEU A 219 -8.74 84.69 -58.29
CA LEU A 219 -9.28 86.02 -58.59
C LEU A 219 -8.63 86.54 -59.88
N ALA A 220 -9.47 87.24 -60.66
CA ALA A 220 -9.31 87.77 -62.01
C ALA A 220 -9.52 86.76 -63.14
#